data_AF-A0A3B7PQF3-F1
#
_entry.id   AF-A0A3B7PQF3-F1
#
_cell.length_a   1.000
_cell.length_b   1.000
_cell.length_c   1.000
_cell.angle_alpha   90.00
_cell.angle_beta   90.00
_cell.angle_gamma   90.00
#
_symmetry.space_group_name_H-M   'P 1'
#
loop_
_entity.id
_entity.type
_entity.pdbx_description
1 polymer ?
#
loop_
_entity_poly.entity_id
_entity_poly.type
_entity_poly.pdbx_seq_one_letter_code
_entity_poly.pdbx_strand_id
1 'polypeptide(L)' 'MLMACQQSTHLSPAIPANLLEPCADLQQLESGQGKAVMLWSIDTVAKYNDCKAKHGAIVKAL' A
#
# COMPACT_ATOMS: atom_id res chain seq x y z
N MET A 1 -32.92 -34.68 -14.56
CA MET A 1 -32.47 -33.71 -13.53
C MET A 1 -31.19 -33.07 -14.03
N LEU A 2 -31.19 -31.78 -14.36
CA LEU A 2 -30.00 -31.06 -14.84
C LEU A 2 -29.19 -30.60 -13.62
N MET A 3 -28.03 -31.21 -13.42
CA MET A 3 -27.03 -30.71 -12.48
C MET A 3 -26.36 -29.49 -13.11
N ALA A 4 -26.74 -28.29 -12.67
CA ALA A 4 -26.01 -27.08 -13.00
C ALA A 4 -24.65 -27.12 -12.28
N CYS A 5 -23.56 -26.84 -13.00
CA CYS A 5 -22.23 -26.70 -12.42
C CYS A 5 -22.27 -25.63 -11.33
N GLN A 6 -22.09 -26.02 -10.08
CA GLN A 6 -21.84 -25.08 -9.00
C GLN A 6 -20.52 -24.38 -9.29
N GLN A 7 -20.53 -23.05 -9.34
CA GLN A 7 -19.35 -22.22 -9.55
C GLN A 7 -18.37 -22.43 -8.38
N SER A 8 -17.45 -23.39 -8.53
CA SER A 8 -16.45 -23.77 -7.52
C SER A 8 -15.19 -22.90 -7.52
N THR A 9 -15.19 -21.79 -8.25
CA THR A 9 -14.15 -20.77 -8.09
C THR A 9 -14.53 -19.87 -6.93
N HIS A 10 -14.30 -20.34 -5.71
CA HIS A 10 -14.01 -19.43 -4.61
C HIS A 10 -12.63 -18.83 -4.92
N LEU A 11 -12.61 -17.74 -5.71
CA LEU A 11 -11.42 -16.91 -5.84
C LEU A 11 -11.18 -16.35 -4.44
N SER A 12 -10.34 -17.03 -3.66
CA SER A 12 -9.76 -16.42 -2.47
C SER A 12 -9.18 -15.09 -2.93
N PRO A 13 -9.50 -13.96 -2.28
CA PRO A 13 -8.99 -12.67 -2.71
C PRO A 13 -7.46 -12.71 -2.63
N ALA A 14 -6.83 -12.99 -3.76
CA ALA A 14 -5.40 -13.01 -3.88
C ALA A 14 -4.96 -11.55 -3.85
N ILE A 15 -4.37 -11.15 -2.74
CA ILE A 15 -3.83 -9.80 -2.59
C ILE A 15 -2.74 -9.63 -3.66
N PRO A 16 -2.84 -8.64 -4.55
CA PRO A 16 -1.81 -8.36 -5.54
C PRO A 16 -0.43 -8.21 -4.89
N ALA A 17 0.60 -8.81 -5.49
CA ALA A 17 1.95 -8.86 -4.91
C ALA A 17 2.53 -7.46 -4.60
N ASN A 18 2.21 -6.47 -5.43
CA ASN A 18 2.64 -5.07 -5.24
C ASN A 18 2.01 -4.38 -4.01
N LEU A 19 0.92 -4.95 -3.46
CA LEU A 19 0.34 -4.46 -2.21
C LEU A 19 0.98 -5.13 -0.98
N LEU A 20 1.64 -6.28 -1.15
CA LEU A 20 2.35 -6.98 -0.08
C LEU A 20 3.76 -6.43 0.13
N GLU A 21 4.22 -5.53 -0.73
CA GLU A 21 5.48 -4.82 -0.54
C GLU A 21 5.41 -3.95 0.72
N PRO A 22 6.48 -3.93 1.54
CA PRO A 22 6.54 -3.04 2.70
C PRO A 22 6.51 -1.57 2.27
N CYS A 23 6.05 -0.72 3.18
CA CYS A 23 6.14 0.73 2.97
C CYS A 23 7.60 1.17 2.91
N ALA A 24 7.88 2.16 2.05
CA ALA A 24 9.23 2.69 1.90
C ALA A 24 9.73 3.32 3.21
N ASP A 25 11.02 3.13 3.49
CA ASP A 25 11.66 3.75 4.65
C ASP A 25 11.66 5.28 4.54
N LEU A 26 11.45 5.91 5.69
CA LEU A 26 11.59 7.35 5.81
C LEU A 26 13.08 7.70 5.88
N GLN A 27 13.47 8.73 5.14
CA GLN A 27 14.83 9.25 5.23
C GLN A 27 15.04 9.88 6.62
N GLN A 28 16.27 9.82 7.12
CA GLN A 28 16.61 10.58 8.32
C GLN A 28 16.63 12.07 7.99
N LEU A 29 16.14 12.91 8.91
CA LEU A 29 16.31 14.35 8.80
C LEU A 29 17.73 14.71 9.24
N GLU A 30 18.58 15.01 8.26
CA GLU A 30 20.01 15.29 8.50
C GLU A 30 20.28 16.69 9.07
N SER A 31 19.32 17.61 8.96
CA SER A 31 19.49 19.01 9.36
C SER A 31 18.18 19.69 9.71
N GLY A 32 18.21 20.58 10.72
CA GLY A 32 17.10 21.47 11.06
C GLY A 32 16.98 22.71 10.17
N GLN A 33 17.83 22.87 9.14
CA GLN A 33 17.70 23.99 8.21
C GLN A 33 16.38 23.91 7.45
N GLY A 34 15.70 25.06 7.30
CA GLY A 34 14.37 25.11 6.68
C GLY A 34 14.29 24.45 5.29
N LYS A 35 15.33 24.61 4.45
CA LYS A 35 15.41 23.94 3.15
C LYS A 35 15.44 22.41 3.27
N ALA A 36 16.25 21.87 4.18
CA ALA A 36 16.37 20.43 4.39
C ALA A 36 15.07 19.86 4.98
N VAL A 37 14.50 20.54 5.98
CA VAL A 37 13.21 20.18 6.59
C VAL A 37 12.10 20.17 5.54
N MET A 38 12.05 21.16 4.65
CA MET A 38 11.01 21.26 3.64
C MET A 38 11.10 20.12 2.61
N LEU A 39 12.29 19.83 2.09
CA LEU A 39 12.49 18.73 1.15
C LEU A 39 12.17 17.37 1.80
N TRP A 40 12.65 17.16 3.02
CA TRP A 40 12.37 15.96 3.80
C TRP A 40 10.86 15.77 4.07
N SER A 41 10.16 16.85 4.39
CA SER A 41 8.72 16.82 4.66
C SER A 41 7.93 16.41 3.41
N ILE A 42 8.30 16.93 2.24
CA ILE A 42 7.66 16.58 0.95
C ILE A 42 7.83 15.08 0.66
N ASP A 43 9.06 14.56 0.75
CA ASP A 43 9.35 13.13 0.54
C ASP A 43 8.57 12.25 1.53
N THR A 44 8.56 12.63 2.81
CA THR A 44 7.87 11.90 3.88
C THR A 44 6.37 11.83 3.64
N VAL A 45 5.72 12.95 3.28
CA VAL A 45 4.28 12.98 2.99
C VAL A 45 3.95 12.14 1.76
N ALA A 46 4.79 12.18 0.72
CA ALA A 46 4.60 11.36 -0.48
C ALA A 46 4.63 9.86 -0.15
N LYS A 47 5.67 9.40 0.58
CA LYS A 47 5.80 8.00 1.03
C LYS A 47 4.65 7.56 1.94
N TYR A 48 4.22 8.43 2.86
CA TYR A 48 3.08 8.15 3.73
C TYR A 48 1.79 7.94 2.90
N ASN A 49 1.52 8.81 1.93
CA ASN A 49 0.30 8.72 1.13
C ASN A 49 0.27 7.44 0.27
N ASP A 50 1.40 7.04 -0.31
CA ASP A 50 1.53 5.77 -1.05
C ASP A 50 1.27 4.56 -0.13
N CYS A 51 1.94 4.52 1.03
CA CYS A 51 1.76 3.47 2.03
C CYS A 51 0.30 3.36 2.49
N LYS A 52 -0.34 4.50 2.80
CA LYS A 52 -1.75 4.55 3.19
C LYS A 52 -2.67 4.03 2.10
N ALA A 53 -2.41 4.35 0.84
CA ALA A 53 -3.20 3.88 -0.29
C ALA A 53 -3.09 2.36 -0.46
N LYS A 54 -1.87 1.81 -0.40
CA LYS A 54 -1.61 0.36 -0.45
C LYS A 54 -2.31 -0.37 0.69
N HIS A 55 -2.16 0.11 1.92
CA HIS A 55 -2.84 -0.47 3.08
C HIS A 55 -4.37 -0.43 2.93
N GLY A 56 -4.92 0.70 2.45
CA GLY A 56 -6.35 0.82 2.16
C GLY A 56 -6.84 -0.16 1.10
N ALA A 57 -6.03 -0.47 0.09
CA ALA A 57 -6.34 -1.47 -0.93
C ALA A 57 -6.31 -2.89 -0.37
N ILE A 58 -5.35 -3.22 0.50
CA ILE A 58 -5.29 -4.51 1.22
C ILE A 58 -6.57 -4.71 2.05
N VAL A 59 -6.93 -3.72 2.87
CA VAL A 59 -8.11 -3.79 3.75
C VAL A 59 -9.41 -3.98 2.96
N LYS A 60 -9.50 -3.45 1.73
CA LYS A 60 -10.67 -3.65 0.86
C LYS A 60 -10.69 -5.02 0.17
N ALA A 61 -9.54 -5.65 0.02
CA ALA A 61 -9.42 -6.95 -0.62
C ALA A 61 -9.69 -8.10 0.36
N LEU A 62 -9.47 -7.88 1.66
CA LEU A 62 -9.82 -8.78 2.76
C LEU A 62 -11.31 -8.72 3.09
#